data_AF-A0AAN6F6W6-F1
#
_entry.id   AF-A0AAN6F6W6-F1
#
_cell.length_a   1.000
_cell.length_b   1.000
_cell.length_c   1.000
_cell.angle_alpha   90.00
_cell.angle_beta   90.00
_cell.angle_gamma   90.00
#
_symmetry.space_group_name_H-M   'P 1'
#
loop_
_entity.id
_entity.type
_entity.pdbx_description
1 polymer ?
#
loop_
_entity_poly.entity_id
_entity_poly.type
_entity_poly.pdbx_seq_one_letter_code
_entity_poly.pdbx_strand_id
1 'polypeptide(L)'
;MPISVPTSSHVAATATTLHPTDRYQYRRHHRTSANLEGILWKSSPAGLPPPPSNPPLSSPRGDRFTMTQTSERPALTPRLCFNTTVFRDFLRLSRHAVDDTISQNLNALVTPGTSSSFDPSSTTERTVRPVYRRPIDLAACRSFKHNVLFPSWQARSDLLNYCAGVATSPDPDDPDHVLRETEDLRARERLVDERLDPYSSRYYPREARTEALAMLIRNERMVESTIRSQTWKLVGERCDNAGVEYDKALDAWRRGESEGGT
;
A
#
# COMPACT_ATOMS: atom_id res chain seq x y z
N MET A 1 -13.83 87.02 0.40
CA MET A 1 -14.80 86.91 1.53
C MET A 1 -15.29 85.47 1.60
N PRO A 2 -15.70 84.96 2.78
CA PRO A 2 -15.83 83.52 3.02
C PRO A 2 -16.98 82.87 2.25
N ILE A 3 -16.80 81.60 1.89
CA ILE A 3 -17.82 80.74 1.27
C ILE A 3 -18.58 80.02 2.39
N SER A 4 -19.91 80.05 2.34
CA SER A 4 -20.78 79.41 3.33
C SER A 4 -20.95 77.91 3.09
N VAL A 5 -21.10 77.17 4.19
CA VAL A 5 -21.40 75.74 4.23
C VAL A 5 -22.87 75.48 3.86
N PRO A 6 -23.18 74.33 3.24
CA PRO A 6 -24.42 73.63 3.52
C PRO A 6 -24.16 72.21 4.08
N THR A 7 -24.88 71.85 5.14
CA THR A 7 -24.95 70.49 5.68
C THR A 7 -26.01 69.66 4.93
N SER A 8 -25.78 68.35 4.82
CA SER A 8 -26.79 67.36 4.42
C SER A 8 -26.39 66.03 5.07
N SER A 9 -27.05 65.61 6.16
CA SER A 9 -28.36 64.93 6.22
C SER A 9 -28.24 63.43 5.91
N HIS A 10 -28.64 62.60 6.89
CA HIS A 10 -28.60 61.14 6.80
C HIS A 10 -29.55 60.60 5.73
N VAL A 11 -29.12 59.56 5.03
CA VAL A 11 -29.99 58.66 4.25
C VAL A 11 -29.89 57.27 4.86
N ALA A 12 -31.04 56.68 5.21
CA ALA A 12 -31.13 55.30 5.66
C ALA A 12 -31.40 54.38 4.47
N ALA A 13 -30.75 53.21 4.43
CA ALA A 13 -30.97 52.18 3.42
C ALA A 13 -31.07 50.79 4.06
N THR A 14 -32.31 50.32 4.17
CA THR A 14 -32.79 48.92 4.10
C THR A 14 -31.84 47.77 4.44
N ALA A 15 -32.25 46.92 5.40
CA ALA A 15 -31.63 45.62 5.66
C ALA A 15 -31.87 44.60 4.54
N THR A 16 -30.91 43.69 4.33
CA THR A 16 -31.06 42.47 3.53
C THR A 16 -30.84 41.25 4.43
N THR A 17 -31.88 40.43 4.60
CA THR A 17 -31.84 39.21 5.41
C THR A 17 -31.29 38.04 4.60
N LEU A 18 -30.36 37.25 5.15
CA LEU A 18 -30.14 35.85 4.76
C LEU A 18 -29.71 35.01 5.98
N HIS A 19 -30.14 33.75 6.02
CA HIS A 19 -29.95 32.79 7.11
C HIS A 19 -28.85 31.74 6.80
N PRO A 20 -28.38 30.95 7.80
CA PRO A 20 -27.23 30.06 7.63
C PRO A 20 -27.55 28.55 7.50
N THR A 21 -26.94 27.89 6.52
CA THR A 21 -26.61 26.44 6.44
C THR A 21 -25.33 26.29 5.58
N ASP A 22 -24.56 25.19 5.49
CA ASP A 22 -24.54 23.85 6.12
C ASP A 22 -23.09 23.61 6.64
N ARG A 23 -22.78 22.84 7.70
CA ARG A 23 -23.19 21.48 8.07
C ARG A 23 -22.68 20.36 7.13
N TYR A 24 -21.35 20.25 7.01
CA TYR A 24 -20.68 19.07 6.44
C TYR A 24 -21.12 17.77 7.12
N GLN A 25 -21.93 16.96 6.43
CA GLN A 25 -22.35 15.63 6.89
C GLN A 25 -21.43 14.54 6.34
N TYR A 26 -20.61 13.93 7.19
CA TYR A 26 -19.80 12.78 6.81
C TYR A 26 -20.67 11.51 6.78
N ARG A 27 -21.09 11.05 5.58
CA ARG A 27 -21.93 9.85 5.44
C ARG A 27 -21.18 8.58 5.86
N ARG A 28 -21.50 8.05 7.05
CA ARG A 28 -21.26 6.64 7.36
C ARG A 28 -22.18 5.77 6.50
N HIS A 29 -21.60 5.02 5.57
CA HIS A 29 -22.27 3.86 5.00
C HIS A 29 -21.90 2.60 5.81
N HIS A 30 -22.73 2.26 6.80
CA HIS A 30 -22.76 0.90 7.30
C HIS A 30 -23.28 -0.02 6.19
N ARG A 31 -22.58 -1.12 5.90
CA ARG A 31 -23.12 -2.23 5.12
C ARG A 31 -23.16 -3.47 6.01
N THR A 32 -24.37 -3.99 6.22
CA THR A 32 -24.63 -5.20 7.01
C THR A 32 -24.23 -6.47 6.23
N SER A 33 -24.15 -7.58 6.97
CA SER A 33 -23.62 -8.87 6.50
C SER A 33 -24.34 -9.45 5.27
N ALA A 34 -23.57 -10.19 4.48
CA ALA A 34 -24.08 -11.28 3.65
C ALA A 34 -23.17 -12.49 3.84
N ASN A 35 -23.75 -13.67 4.10
CA ASN A 35 -22.98 -14.92 4.21
C ASN A 35 -22.55 -15.40 2.83
N LEU A 36 -21.31 -15.87 2.71
CA LEU A 36 -20.89 -16.82 1.68
C LEU A 36 -19.90 -17.80 2.31
N GLU A 37 -20.44 -18.93 2.79
CA GLU A 37 -19.62 -20.13 2.98
C GLU A 37 -19.25 -20.72 1.61
N GLY A 38 -18.16 -21.50 1.56
CA GLY A 38 -17.97 -22.48 0.47
C GLY A 38 -16.70 -22.35 -0.37
N ILE A 39 -15.54 -22.64 0.23
CA ILE A 39 -14.60 -23.58 -0.42
C ILE A 39 -14.35 -24.73 0.56
N LEU A 40 -14.71 -25.92 0.13
CA LEU A 40 -14.71 -27.16 0.91
C LEU A 40 -13.41 -27.94 0.67
N TRP A 41 -12.70 -28.31 1.74
CA TRP A 41 -11.72 -29.40 1.70
C TRP A 41 -11.96 -30.38 2.87
N LYS A 42 -12.47 -31.56 2.53
CA LYS A 42 -12.68 -32.78 3.33
C LYS A 42 -12.01 -33.94 2.57
N SER A 43 -11.37 -34.97 3.14
CA SER A 43 -10.94 -35.33 4.51
C SER A 43 -9.61 -36.13 4.37
N SER A 44 -9.09 -37.06 5.18
CA SER A 44 -9.56 -37.86 6.34
C SER A 44 -8.36 -38.38 7.18
N PRO A 45 -8.58 -38.96 8.39
CA PRO A 45 -7.52 -39.10 9.41
C PRO A 45 -7.01 -40.53 9.67
N ALA A 46 -5.91 -40.63 10.45
CA ALA A 46 -5.57 -41.79 11.29
C ALA A 46 -4.68 -41.37 12.48
N GLY A 47 -4.79 -42.07 13.63
CA GLY A 47 -3.79 -42.07 14.72
C GLY A 47 -2.77 -43.22 14.55
N LEU A 48 -1.88 -43.54 15.51
CA LEU A 48 -1.76 -43.09 16.91
C LEU A 48 -0.24 -43.12 17.35
N PRO A 49 0.23 -43.43 18.59
CA PRO A 49 1.30 -42.67 19.28
C PRO A 49 2.77 -43.18 19.11
N PRO A 50 3.80 -42.48 19.66
CA PRO A 50 5.23 -42.72 19.40
C PRO A 50 6.04 -43.35 20.56
N PRO A 51 7.33 -43.68 20.33
CA PRO A 51 8.38 -43.75 21.36
C PRO A 51 9.52 -42.70 21.17
N PRO A 52 10.33 -42.38 22.20
CA PRO A 52 11.35 -41.32 22.14
C PRO A 52 12.82 -41.79 22.07
N SER A 53 13.72 -41.00 21.47
CA SER A 53 15.19 -41.08 21.67
C SER A 53 15.92 -39.78 21.30
N ASN A 54 17.02 -39.50 22.01
CA ASN A 54 17.78 -38.23 22.06
C ASN A 54 18.54 -37.82 20.76
N PRO A 55 18.96 -36.54 20.62
CA PRO A 55 19.53 -35.97 19.39
C PRO A 55 21.07 -36.05 19.28
N PRO A 56 21.62 -35.88 18.06
CA PRO A 56 22.99 -35.40 17.83
C PRO A 56 23.05 -33.97 17.24
N LEU A 57 24.17 -33.29 17.50
CA LEU A 57 24.47 -31.90 17.12
C LEU A 57 25.32 -31.84 15.82
N SER A 58 24.87 -31.16 14.75
CA SER A 58 25.77 -30.85 13.61
C SER A 58 25.31 -29.72 12.67
N SER A 59 26.04 -28.59 12.71
CA SER A 59 26.29 -27.53 11.70
C SER A 59 25.19 -26.97 10.78
N PRO A 60 25.20 -25.64 10.52
CA PRO A 60 24.33 -25.02 9.52
C PRO A 60 24.74 -25.38 8.10
N ARG A 61 23.75 -25.66 7.25
CA ARG A 61 23.87 -25.59 5.78
C ARG A 61 22.93 -24.50 5.30
N GLY A 62 23.42 -23.58 4.46
CA GLY A 62 22.64 -22.41 4.07
C GLY A 62 21.36 -22.76 3.34
N ASP A 63 20.25 -22.15 3.75
CA ASP A 63 18.94 -22.36 3.12
C ASP A 63 18.98 -21.93 1.65
N ARG A 64 18.74 -22.91 0.77
CA ARG A 64 18.34 -22.66 -0.60
C ARG A 64 16.91 -22.14 -0.57
N PHE A 65 16.73 -20.81 -0.60
CA PHE A 65 15.43 -20.18 -0.79
C PHE A 65 14.74 -20.71 -2.05
N THR A 66 13.82 -21.65 -1.88
CA THR A 66 12.97 -22.17 -2.95
C THR A 66 11.91 -21.14 -3.31
N MET A 67 11.83 -20.76 -4.59
CA MET A 67 10.76 -19.91 -5.14
C MET A 67 9.41 -20.64 -5.12
N THR A 68 8.81 -20.79 -3.95
CA THR A 68 7.50 -21.41 -3.77
C THR A 68 6.80 -21.04 -2.45
N GLN A 69 7.51 -20.40 -1.50
CA GLN A 69 6.85 -19.82 -0.33
C GLN A 69 6.13 -18.53 -0.74
N THR A 70 4.88 -18.66 -1.17
CA THR A 70 3.94 -17.53 -1.21
C THR A 70 3.87 -16.96 0.21
N SER A 71 4.20 -15.68 0.35
CA SER A 71 4.25 -15.00 1.66
C SER A 71 2.95 -15.22 2.42
N GLU A 72 3.04 -15.93 3.54
CA GLU A 72 1.91 -16.20 4.41
C GLU A 72 1.40 -14.84 4.92
N ARG A 73 0.17 -14.48 4.54
CA ARG A 73 -0.33 -13.10 4.72
C ARG A 73 -0.27 -12.75 6.22
N PRO A 74 0.51 -11.74 6.63
CA PRO A 74 0.75 -11.48 8.04
C PRO A 74 -0.57 -11.12 8.72
N ALA A 75 -0.82 -11.72 9.90
CA ALA A 75 -2.03 -11.48 10.67
C ALA A 75 -2.15 -9.98 11.01
N LEU A 76 -3.14 -9.31 10.41
CA LEU A 76 -3.36 -7.88 10.53
C LEU A 76 -3.76 -7.54 11.96
N THR A 77 -2.81 -7.00 12.72
CA THR A 77 -2.92 -6.67 14.15
C THR A 77 -2.28 -5.31 14.43
N PRO A 78 -2.70 -4.55 15.45
CA PRO A 78 -2.14 -3.21 15.70
C PRO A 78 -0.63 -3.27 16.02
N ARG A 79 -0.19 -4.35 16.67
CA ARG A 79 1.21 -4.64 17.00
C ARG A 79 2.11 -4.76 15.76
N LEU A 80 1.57 -5.22 14.62
CA LEU A 80 2.29 -5.27 13.34
C LEU A 80 2.58 -3.86 12.82
N CYS A 81 1.62 -2.94 12.92
CA CYS A 81 1.76 -1.57 12.43
C CYS A 81 2.77 -0.75 13.25
N PHE A 82 2.75 -0.87 14.58
CA PHE A 82 3.71 -0.18 15.45
C PHE A 82 5.11 -0.79 15.40
N ASN A 83 5.27 -2.06 15.01
CA ASN A 83 6.57 -2.64 14.67
C ASN A 83 7.01 -2.19 13.26
N THR A 84 7.47 -0.95 13.16
CA THR A 84 7.81 -0.31 11.87
C THR A 84 8.88 -1.07 11.07
N THR A 85 9.74 -1.85 11.73
CA THR A 85 10.71 -2.74 11.06
C THR A 85 10.00 -3.86 10.30
N VAL A 86 9.17 -4.65 10.99
CA VAL A 86 8.45 -5.79 10.36
C VAL A 86 7.46 -5.29 9.30
N PHE A 87 6.79 -4.17 9.55
CA PHE A 87 5.92 -3.52 8.55
C PHE A 87 6.68 -3.10 7.28
N ARG A 88 7.83 -2.44 7.41
CA ARG A 88 8.69 -2.06 6.27
C ARG A 88 9.28 -3.28 5.56
N ASP A 89 9.72 -4.29 6.30
CA ASP A 89 10.32 -5.50 5.73
C ASP A 89 9.30 -6.32 4.94
N PHE A 90 8.05 -6.43 5.39
CA PHE A 90 6.99 -7.04 4.57
C PHE A 90 6.82 -6.31 3.23
N LEU A 91 6.73 -4.97 3.25
CA LEU A 91 6.59 -4.17 2.02
C LEU A 91 7.81 -4.35 1.11
N ARG A 92 9.03 -4.26 1.67
CA ARG A 92 10.31 -4.45 0.97
C ARG A 92 10.41 -5.83 0.32
N LEU A 93 10.10 -6.91 1.04
CA LEU A 93 10.15 -8.28 0.53
C LEU A 93 9.07 -8.56 -0.52
N SER A 94 7.86 -8.04 -0.35
CA SER A 94 6.78 -8.15 -1.34
C SER A 94 7.09 -7.41 -2.64
N ARG A 95 7.71 -6.21 -2.55
CA ARG A 95 8.18 -5.44 -3.72
C ARG A 95 9.32 -6.19 -4.43
N HIS A 96 10.31 -6.68 -3.68
CA HIS A 96 11.42 -7.47 -4.24
C HIS A 96 10.96 -8.74 -4.97
N ALA A 97 9.98 -9.45 -4.43
CA ALA A 97 9.50 -10.72 -4.99
C ALA A 97 8.68 -10.59 -6.30
N VAL A 98 8.18 -9.39 -6.64
CA VAL A 98 7.25 -9.20 -7.77
C VAL A 98 7.62 -8.01 -8.65
N ASP A 99 7.86 -6.85 -8.05
CA ASP A 99 8.04 -5.56 -8.71
C ASP A 99 9.50 -5.32 -9.12
N ASP A 100 10.46 -5.44 -8.19
CA ASP A 100 11.89 -5.22 -8.50
C ASP A 100 12.42 -6.30 -9.48
N THR A 101 11.84 -7.51 -9.39
CA THR A 101 12.14 -8.65 -10.27
C THR A 101 11.22 -8.74 -11.48
N ILE A 102 10.37 -7.73 -11.76
CA ILE A 102 9.34 -7.82 -12.82
C ILE A 102 9.88 -8.24 -14.18
N SER A 103 11.05 -7.72 -14.59
CA SER A 103 11.70 -8.09 -15.85
C SER A 103 12.13 -9.56 -15.90
N GLN A 104 12.47 -10.16 -14.75
CA GLN A 104 12.79 -11.59 -14.64
C GLN A 104 11.51 -12.43 -14.69
N ASN A 105 10.47 -12.02 -13.94
CA ASN A 105 9.15 -12.64 -13.94
C ASN A 105 8.54 -12.67 -15.35
N LEU A 106 8.57 -11.55 -16.09
CA LEU A 106 8.09 -11.46 -17.47
C LEU A 106 8.96 -12.24 -18.46
N ASN A 107 10.28 -12.34 -18.26
CA ASN A 107 11.13 -13.21 -19.07
C ASN A 107 10.81 -14.70 -18.85
N ALA A 108 10.42 -15.10 -17.63
CA ALA A 108 10.06 -16.49 -17.31
C ALA A 108 8.75 -16.95 -17.98
N LEU A 109 7.87 -16.03 -18.38
CA LEU A 109 6.67 -16.35 -19.17
C LEU A 109 6.98 -16.70 -20.63
N VAL A 110 8.18 -16.38 -21.13
CA VAL A 110 8.60 -16.66 -22.52
C VAL A 110 8.96 -18.14 -22.69
N THR A 111 7.93 -18.98 -22.84
CA THR A 111 8.10 -20.43 -23.05
C THR A 111 8.67 -20.70 -24.45
N PRO A 112 9.84 -21.35 -24.58
CA PRO A 112 10.38 -21.72 -25.89
C PRO A 112 9.51 -22.79 -26.57
N GLY A 113 9.03 -22.51 -27.79
CA GLY A 113 8.29 -23.46 -28.62
C GLY A 113 6.76 -23.29 -28.65
N THR A 114 6.16 -22.49 -27.75
CA THR A 114 4.72 -22.18 -27.82
C THR A 114 4.40 -21.06 -28.82
N SER A 115 5.30 -20.07 -28.97
CA SER A 115 5.13 -18.93 -29.88
C SER A 115 5.37 -19.27 -31.36
N SER A 116 5.96 -20.43 -31.65
CA SER A 116 6.31 -20.87 -33.01
C SER A 116 6.74 -22.34 -32.96
N SER A 117 6.14 -23.18 -33.79
CA SER A 117 6.58 -24.57 -34.02
C SER A 117 8.06 -24.62 -34.44
N PHE A 118 8.76 -25.68 -34.04
CA PHE A 118 10.14 -25.90 -34.49
C PHE A 118 10.15 -26.29 -35.97
N ASP A 119 10.71 -25.43 -36.81
CA ASP A 119 10.93 -25.67 -38.23
C ASP A 119 12.38 -26.16 -38.44
N PRO A 120 12.62 -27.40 -38.91
CA PRO A 120 13.97 -27.92 -39.13
C PRO A 120 14.74 -27.21 -40.25
N SER A 121 14.09 -26.41 -41.10
CA SER A 121 14.79 -25.54 -42.07
C SER A 121 15.44 -24.33 -41.41
N SER A 122 14.92 -23.87 -40.26
CA SER A 122 15.35 -22.62 -39.61
C SER A 122 16.74 -22.70 -38.96
N THR A 123 17.34 -23.89 -38.86
CA THR A 123 18.74 -24.04 -38.41
C THR A 123 19.77 -23.54 -39.43
N THR A 124 19.35 -23.33 -40.69
CA THR A 124 20.23 -22.88 -41.78
C THR A 124 20.62 -21.41 -41.62
N GLU A 125 19.74 -20.56 -41.08
CA GLU A 125 20.01 -19.16 -40.80
C GLU A 125 20.09 -18.89 -39.29
N ARG A 126 21.31 -18.65 -38.79
CA ARG A 126 21.55 -18.27 -37.38
C ARG A 126 21.14 -16.83 -37.08
N THR A 127 19.88 -16.48 -37.32
CA THR A 127 19.34 -15.15 -36.98
C THR A 127 19.34 -14.96 -35.46
N VAL A 128 20.21 -14.09 -34.96
CA VAL A 128 20.30 -13.74 -33.52
C VAL A 128 19.14 -12.80 -33.16
N ARG A 129 17.92 -13.33 -33.17
CA ARG A 129 16.72 -12.59 -32.76
C ARG A 129 16.83 -12.26 -31.26
N PRO A 130 16.82 -10.98 -30.85
CA PRO A 130 16.94 -10.60 -29.45
C PRO A 130 15.82 -11.25 -28.62
N VAL A 131 16.19 -11.94 -27.53
CA VAL A 131 15.22 -12.65 -26.65
C VAL A 131 14.11 -11.71 -26.16
N TYR A 132 14.47 -10.44 -25.92
CA TYR A 132 13.58 -9.35 -25.52
C TYR A 132 12.45 -9.00 -26.52
N ARG A 133 12.47 -9.54 -27.74
CA ARG A 133 11.43 -9.34 -28.77
C ARG A 133 10.58 -10.59 -29.04
N ARG A 134 10.69 -11.64 -28.21
CA ARG A 134 9.74 -12.76 -28.27
C ARG A 134 8.41 -12.30 -27.64
N PRO A 135 7.27 -12.42 -28.33
CA PRO A 135 5.98 -12.11 -27.71
C PRO A 135 5.72 -13.08 -26.55
N ILE A 136 5.17 -12.56 -25.46
CA ILE A 136 4.62 -13.40 -24.39
C ILE A 136 3.21 -13.81 -24.80
N ASP A 137 2.80 -15.04 -24.48
CA ASP A 137 1.42 -15.46 -24.66
C ASP A 137 0.44 -14.64 -23.80
N LEU A 138 -0.70 -14.27 -24.38
CA LEU A 138 -1.72 -13.44 -23.73
C LEU A 138 -2.37 -14.16 -22.54
N ALA A 139 -2.54 -15.48 -22.59
CA ALA A 139 -3.08 -16.24 -21.45
C ALA A 139 -2.06 -16.35 -20.31
N ALA A 140 -0.77 -16.55 -20.61
CA ALA A 140 0.33 -16.49 -19.63
C ALA A 140 0.42 -15.10 -18.97
N CYS A 141 0.31 -14.02 -19.76
CA CYS A 141 0.25 -12.64 -19.25
C CYS A 141 -0.97 -12.39 -18.35
N ARG A 142 -2.19 -12.76 -18.78
CA ARG A 142 -3.41 -12.64 -17.96
C ARG A 142 -3.29 -13.44 -16.66
N SER A 143 -2.75 -14.67 -16.73
CA SER A 143 -2.49 -15.51 -15.56
C SER A 143 -1.51 -14.83 -14.59
N PHE A 144 -0.39 -14.28 -15.06
CA PHE A 144 0.55 -13.55 -14.22
C PHE A 144 -0.09 -12.32 -13.55
N LYS A 145 -0.86 -11.50 -14.30
CA LYS A 145 -1.61 -10.36 -13.75
C LYS A 145 -2.55 -10.80 -12.62
N HIS A 146 -3.42 -11.78 -12.91
CA HIS A 146 -4.47 -12.24 -11.99
C HIS A 146 -3.98 -13.04 -10.77
N ASN A 147 -2.92 -13.84 -10.93
CA ASN A 147 -2.49 -14.84 -9.93
C ASN A 147 -1.24 -14.43 -9.14
N VAL A 148 -0.45 -13.46 -9.62
CA VAL A 148 0.79 -13.01 -8.95
C VAL A 148 0.79 -11.51 -8.68
N LEU A 149 0.62 -10.69 -9.72
CA LEU A 149 0.77 -9.24 -9.62
C LEU A 149 -0.31 -8.59 -8.73
N PHE A 150 -1.58 -8.72 -9.12
CA PHE A 150 -2.69 -8.11 -8.39
C PHE A 150 -2.88 -8.69 -6.98
N PRO A 151 -2.72 -10.00 -6.71
CA PRO A 151 -2.73 -10.52 -5.34
C PRO A 151 -1.63 -9.95 -4.43
N SER A 152 -0.42 -9.72 -4.95
CA SER A 152 0.69 -9.11 -4.19
C SER A 152 0.39 -7.64 -3.88
N TRP A 153 -0.01 -6.88 -4.89
CA TRP A 153 -0.44 -5.48 -4.73
C TRP A 153 -1.62 -5.35 -3.76
N GLN A 154 -2.58 -6.29 -3.80
CA GLN A 154 -3.70 -6.31 -2.87
C GLN A 154 -3.23 -6.52 -1.43
N ALA A 155 -2.36 -7.50 -1.16
CA ALA A 155 -1.84 -7.74 0.18
C ALA A 155 -1.08 -6.53 0.76
N ARG A 156 -0.33 -5.78 -0.07
CA ARG A 156 0.29 -4.51 0.34
C ARG A 156 -0.76 -3.41 0.59
N SER A 157 -1.79 -3.31 -0.24
CA SER A 157 -2.91 -2.37 -0.02
C SER A 157 -3.68 -2.68 1.26
N ASP A 158 -3.94 -3.95 1.56
CA ASP A 158 -4.65 -4.39 2.78
C ASP A 158 -3.90 -3.97 4.04
N LEU A 159 -2.58 -4.22 4.09
CA LEU A 159 -1.73 -3.79 5.21
C LEU A 159 -1.69 -2.27 5.37
N LEU A 160 -1.48 -1.52 4.27
CA LEU A 160 -1.44 -0.06 4.29
C LEU A 160 -2.78 0.57 4.71
N ASN A 161 -3.90 -0.05 4.33
CA ASN A 161 -5.24 0.41 4.71
C ASN A 161 -5.58 0.04 6.16
N TYR A 162 -5.21 -1.16 6.61
CA TYR A 162 -5.38 -1.59 7.99
C TYR A 162 -4.58 -0.68 8.95
N CYS A 163 -3.30 -0.46 8.67
CA CYS A 163 -2.48 0.42 9.51
C CYS A 163 -2.91 1.89 9.44
N ALA A 164 -3.52 2.36 8.34
CA ALA A 164 -4.12 3.70 8.31
C ALA A 164 -5.33 3.83 9.26
N GLY A 165 -6.08 2.75 9.48
CA GLY A 165 -7.09 2.67 10.55
C GLY A 165 -6.45 2.78 11.93
N VAL A 166 -5.43 1.96 12.22
CA VAL A 166 -4.70 1.99 13.51
C VAL A 166 -4.10 3.38 13.79
N ALA A 167 -3.53 4.03 12.79
CA ALA A 167 -2.93 5.36 12.91
C ALA A 167 -3.95 6.51 13.14
N THR A 168 -5.26 6.23 13.06
CA THR A 168 -6.33 7.20 13.37
C THR A 168 -7.17 6.80 14.59
N SER A 169 -6.88 5.66 15.23
CA SER A 169 -7.45 5.26 16.52
C SER A 169 -6.60 5.74 17.71
N PRO A 170 -7.18 6.03 18.89
CA PRO A 170 -6.42 6.25 20.11
C PRO A 170 -5.54 5.05 20.48
N ASP A 171 -4.34 5.31 20.98
CA ASP A 171 -3.35 4.29 21.35
C ASP A 171 -3.16 4.30 22.87
N PRO A 172 -3.84 3.41 23.63
CA PRO A 172 -3.74 3.36 25.09
C PRO A 172 -2.40 2.76 25.57
N ASP A 173 -1.66 2.09 24.69
CA ASP A 173 -0.38 1.43 24.99
C ASP A 173 0.83 2.28 24.54
N ASP A 174 0.65 3.60 24.34
CA ASP A 174 1.72 4.55 24.00
C ASP A 174 2.61 4.84 25.23
N PRO A 175 3.85 4.32 25.30
CA PRO A 175 4.71 4.44 26.48
C PRO A 175 5.12 5.89 26.75
N ASP A 176 5.16 6.72 25.72
CA ASP A 176 5.58 8.11 25.81
C ASP A 176 4.43 9.06 26.18
N HIS A 177 3.19 8.58 26.33
CA HIS A 177 2.02 9.43 26.59
C HIS A 177 2.20 10.35 27.79
N VAL A 178 2.57 9.79 28.95
CA VAL A 178 2.71 10.56 30.19
C VAL A 178 3.92 11.49 30.11
N LEU A 179 5.03 11.05 29.48
CA LEU A 179 6.21 11.88 29.29
C LEU A 179 5.88 13.11 28.42
N ARG A 180 5.29 12.87 27.25
CA ARG A 180 4.81 13.89 26.30
C ARG A 180 3.85 14.89 26.96
N GLU A 181 2.86 14.42 27.72
CA GLU A 181 1.93 15.28 28.45
C GLU A 181 2.64 16.15 29.51
N THR A 182 3.57 15.59 30.29
CA THR A 182 4.35 16.39 31.26
C THR A 182 5.32 17.36 30.62
N GLU A 183 5.87 17.05 29.44
CA GLU A 183 6.71 17.96 28.66
C GLU A 183 5.88 19.10 28.04
N ASP A 184 4.69 18.80 27.50
CA ASP A 184 3.75 19.79 26.98
C ASP A 184 3.27 20.76 28.06
N LEU A 185 2.97 20.27 29.27
CA LEU A 185 2.58 21.13 30.41
C LEU A 185 3.74 22.05 30.82
N ARG A 186 4.94 21.51 31.01
CA ARG A 186 6.14 22.30 31.34
C ARG A 186 6.52 23.30 30.26
N ALA A 187 6.22 23.02 28.99
CA ALA A 187 6.41 23.95 27.89
C ALA A 187 5.40 25.11 27.94
N ARG A 188 4.13 24.84 28.28
CA ARG A 188 3.08 25.86 28.45
C ARG A 188 3.31 26.75 29.68
N GLU A 189 3.91 26.21 30.73
CA GLU A 189 4.28 26.95 31.96
C GLU A 189 5.54 27.82 31.79
N ARG A 190 6.32 27.63 30.72
CA ARG A 190 7.59 28.35 30.51
C ARG A 190 7.35 29.79 30.05
N LEU A 191 7.57 30.75 30.96
CA LEU A 191 7.74 32.15 30.61
C LEU A 191 9.12 32.38 29.96
N VAL A 192 9.15 33.15 28.87
CA VAL A 192 10.35 33.39 28.04
C VAL A 192 10.48 34.89 27.74
N ASP A 193 11.67 35.47 27.94
CA ASP A 193 12.00 36.82 27.46
C ASP A 193 12.70 36.73 26.09
N GLU A 194 11.92 36.86 25.02
CA GLU A 194 12.39 36.76 23.63
C GLU A 194 13.46 37.82 23.27
N ARG A 195 13.54 38.91 24.04
CA ARG A 195 14.56 39.96 23.91
C ARG A 195 15.92 39.53 24.47
N LEU A 196 15.97 38.51 25.34
CA LEU A 196 17.21 37.96 25.89
C LEU A 196 17.77 36.82 25.03
N ASP A 197 16.91 35.95 24.50
CA ASP A 197 17.25 34.94 23.49
C ASP A 197 16.06 34.66 22.54
N PRO A 198 16.09 35.14 21.27
CA PRO A 198 15.06 34.89 20.27
C PRO A 198 14.84 33.42 19.86
N TYR A 199 15.66 32.47 20.32
CA TYR A 199 15.50 31.04 20.05
C TYR A 199 14.89 30.27 21.22
N SER A 200 14.91 30.83 22.43
CA SER A 200 14.48 30.16 23.67
C SER A 200 12.98 29.85 23.74
N SER A 201 12.15 30.49 22.91
CA SER A 201 10.71 30.23 22.76
C SER A 201 10.39 28.99 21.90
N ARG A 202 11.38 28.36 21.25
CA ARG A 202 11.17 27.16 20.42
C ARG A 202 10.98 25.90 21.26
N TYR A 203 9.72 25.51 21.45
CA TYR A 203 9.34 24.15 21.85
C TYR A 203 8.97 23.31 20.63
N TYR A 204 9.40 22.04 20.64
CA TYR A 204 9.01 21.02 19.67
C TYR A 204 8.33 19.89 20.45
N PRO A 205 6.99 19.76 20.35
CA PRO A 205 6.27 18.64 20.96
C PRO A 205 6.79 17.30 20.44
N ARG A 206 6.77 16.26 21.27
CA ARG A 206 6.95 14.89 20.78
C ARG A 206 5.72 14.47 19.99
N GLU A 207 5.92 13.93 18.79
CA GLU A 207 4.84 13.30 18.01
C GLU A 207 4.25 12.12 18.79
N ALA A 208 2.93 11.89 18.66
CA ALA A 208 2.32 10.68 19.20
C ALA A 208 2.73 9.45 18.38
N ARG A 209 2.77 8.26 18.99
CA ARG A 209 3.15 7.02 18.28
C ARG A 209 2.26 6.72 17.05
N THR A 210 0.99 7.11 17.11
CA THR A 210 0.02 7.06 16.00
C THR A 210 0.26 8.11 14.92
N GLU A 211 0.76 9.30 15.27
CA GLU A 211 1.08 10.38 14.34
C GLU A 211 2.32 10.04 13.50
N ALA A 212 3.38 9.56 14.16
CA ALA A 212 4.57 9.05 13.49
C ALA A 212 4.24 7.86 12.56
N LEU A 213 3.34 6.97 12.98
CA LEU A 213 2.80 5.89 12.14
C LEU A 213 1.98 6.45 10.96
N ALA A 214 1.16 7.49 11.16
CA ALA A 214 0.40 8.14 10.09
C ALA A 214 1.32 8.79 9.05
N MET A 215 2.42 9.43 9.48
CA MET A 215 3.48 9.94 8.58
C MET A 215 4.13 8.81 7.79
N LEU A 216 4.49 7.69 8.44
CA LEU A 216 5.07 6.52 7.77
C LEU A 216 4.14 5.95 6.69
N ILE A 217 2.84 5.81 6.98
CA ILE A 217 1.87 5.24 6.01
C ILE A 217 1.61 6.20 4.85
N ARG A 218 1.62 7.53 5.08
CA ARG A 218 1.58 8.52 3.98
C ARG A 218 2.76 8.32 3.03
N ASN A 219 3.97 8.16 3.56
CA ASN A 219 5.19 7.96 2.78
C ASN A 219 5.16 6.62 2.01
N GLU A 220 4.81 5.52 2.67
CA GLU A 220 4.73 4.20 2.01
C GLU A 220 3.64 4.14 0.93
N ARG A 221 2.53 4.86 1.07
CA ARG A 221 1.50 4.98 0.02
C ARG A 221 2.01 5.73 -1.21
N MET A 222 2.84 6.78 -1.05
CA MET A 222 3.47 7.47 -2.18
C MET A 222 4.47 6.56 -2.90
N VAL A 223 5.34 5.88 -2.14
CA VAL A 223 6.30 4.89 -2.67
C VAL A 223 5.57 3.77 -3.43
N GLU A 224 4.49 3.23 -2.86
CA GLU A 224 3.69 2.17 -3.46
C GLU A 224 3.03 2.59 -4.79
N SER A 225 2.54 3.82 -4.90
CA SER A 225 1.98 4.37 -6.15
C SER A 225 3.05 4.49 -7.25
N THR A 226 4.23 5.02 -6.92
CA THR A 226 5.37 5.12 -7.85
C THR A 226 5.81 3.73 -8.34
N ILE A 227 5.91 2.75 -7.42
CA ILE A 227 6.30 1.37 -7.77
C ILE A 227 5.25 0.75 -8.70
N ARG A 228 3.95 0.83 -8.37
CA ARG A 228 2.89 0.26 -9.22
C ARG A 228 2.88 0.87 -10.61
N SER A 229 3.01 2.18 -10.73
CA SER A 229 3.10 2.87 -12.03
C SER A 229 4.29 2.36 -12.87
N GLN A 230 5.47 2.25 -12.26
CA GLN A 230 6.68 1.77 -12.94
C GLN A 230 6.59 0.27 -13.30
N THR A 231 6.11 -0.59 -12.41
CA THR A 231 5.86 -2.02 -12.68
C THR A 231 4.83 -2.18 -13.79
N TRP A 232 3.73 -1.44 -13.74
CA TRP A 232 2.66 -1.51 -14.73
C TRP A 232 3.12 -1.11 -16.13
N LYS A 233 3.95 -0.06 -16.23
CA LYS A 233 4.59 0.33 -17.49
C LYS A 233 5.41 -0.82 -18.08
N LEU A 234 6.28 -1.44 -17.29
CA LEU A 234 7.12 -2.58 -17.72
C LEU A 234 6.30 -3.83 -18.09
N VAL A 235 5.15 -4.05 -17.45
CA VAL A 235 4.17 -5.07 -17.85
C VAL A 235 3.53 -4.71 -19.19
N GLY A 236 3.11 -3.45 -19.39
CA GLY A 236 2.49 -2.98 -20.63
C GLY A 236 3.41 -3.09 -21.85
N GLU A 237 4.70 -2.83 -21.67
CA GLU A 237 5.74 -2.97 -22.70
C GLU A 237 5.90 -4.42 -23.24
N ARG A 238 5.31 -5.44 -22.58
CA ARG A 238 5.51 -6.87 -22.92
C ARG A 238 4.26 -7.74 -22.94
N CYS A 239 3.24 -7.41 -22.15
CA CYS A 239 1.99 -8.15 -22.03
C CYS A 239 0.78 -7.41 -22.61
N ASP A 240 0.95 -6.14 -23.01
CA ASP A 240 -0.09 -5.16 -23.26
C ASP A 240 -1.01 -4.89 -22.04
N ASN A 241 -1.44 -3.65 -21.92
CA ASN A 241 -2.39 -3.15 -20.92
C ASN A 241 -3.57 -2.41 -21.57
N ALA A 242 -3.70 -2.41 -22.90
CA ALA A 242 -4.76 -1.74 -23.66
C ALA A 242 -4.96 -0.25 -23.31
N GLY A 243 -3.88 0.43 -22.87
CA GLY A 243 -3.93 1.82 -22.38
C GLY A 243 -4.65 2.02 -21.04
N VAL A 244 -4.98 0.95 -20.31
CA VAL A 244 -5.65 1.01 -19.00
C VAL A 244 -4.65 1.36 -17.90
N GLU A 245 -5.04 2.25 -17.00
CA GLU A 245 -4.24 2.63 -15.82
C GLU A 245 -4.23 1.54 -14.73
N TYR A 246 -3.13 1.45 -13.98
CA TYR A 246 -2.88 0.34 -13.06
C TYR A 246 -3.96 0.20 -11.96
N ASP A 247 -4.45 1.31 -11.42
CA ASP A 247 -5.54 1.30 -10.42
C ASP A 247 -6.85 0.79 -11.02
N LYS A 248 -7.17 1.16 -12.26
CA LYS A 248 -8.39 0.71 -12.95
C LYS A 248 -8.37 -0.79 -13.22
N ALA A 249 -7.20 -1.33 -13.61
CA ALA A 249 -7.02 -2.75 -13.84
C ALA A 249 -7.08 -3.55 -12.53
N LEU A 250 -6.46 -3.05 -11.46
CA LEU A 250 -6.55 -3.64 -10.12
C LEU A 250 -8.00 -3.61 -9.59
N ASP A 251 -8.75 -2.55 -9.83
CA ASP A 251 -10.16 -2.45 -9.45
C ASP A 251 -11.08 -3.34 -10.30
N ALA A 252 -10.79 -3.56 -11.59
CA ALA A 252 -11.49 -4.55 -12.40
C ALA A 252 -11.27 -5.98 -11.86
N TRP A 253 -10.01 -6.33 -11.57
CA TRP A 253 -9.65 -7.59 -10.92
C TRP A 253 -10.37 -7.78 -9.57
N ARG A 254 -10.46 -6.73 -8.73
CA ARG A 254 -11.23 -6.74 -7.47
C ARG A 254 -12.73 -7.00 -7.66
N ARG A 255 -13.32 -6.55 -8.77
CA ARG A 255 -14.74 -6.80 -9.11
C ARG A 255 -14.98 -8.19 -9.70
N GLY A 256 -13.93 -8.96 -10.00
CA GLY A 256 -14.03 -10.22 -10.72
C GLY A 256 -14.20 -10.05 -12.24
N GLU A 257 -14.01 -8.84 -12.76
CA GLU A 257 -14.04 -8.57 -14.20
C GLU A 257 -12.74 -9.09 -14.82
N SER A 258 -12.81 -10.27 -15.43
CA SER A 258 -11.74 -10.78 -16.30
C SER A 258 -11.61 -9.91 -17.54
N GLU A 259 -10.38 -9.49 -17.89
CA GLU A 259 -10.06 -8.76 -19.14
C GLU A 259 -10.36 -9.63 -20.38
N GLY A 260 -11.63 -9.76 -20.78
CA GLY A 260 -12.09 -10.56 -21.91
C GLY A 260 -13.43 -10.05 -22.43
N GLY A 261 -13.38 -9.14 -23.41
CA GLY A 261 -14.55 -8.33 -23.81
C GLY A 261 -14.59 -7.83 -25.26
N THR A 262 -13.55 -8.09 -26.08
CA THR A 262 -13.54 -8.14 -27.55
C THR A 262 -12.25 -8.80 -28.00
#